data_AF-A0A820LV51-F1
#
_entry.id   AF-A0A820LV51-F1
#
_cell.length_a   1.000
_cell.length_b   1.000
_cell.length_c   1.000
_cell.angle_alpha   90.00
_cell.angle_beta   90.00
_cell.angle_gamma   90.00
#
_symmetry.space_group_name_H-M   'P 1'
#
loop_
_entity.id
_entity.type
_entity.pdbx_description
1 polymer ?
#
loop_
_entity_poly.entity_id
_entity_poly.type
_entity_poly.pdbx_seq_one_letter_code
_entity_poly.pdbx_strand_id
1 'polypeptide(L)'
;RDGNRFEEIKRVSGLSSNDICAGDKLIMPSRNGSGATNHGATNFSISEDKFVKAVTSNGYREPSGKYDNFIKSCNFANIATESEAAMYLATLLHESAGLSVTEEMYNPASINAYGKYIGRGYIQLSSEANYKAAWNELREYYIQHPEE
;
A
#
# COMPACT_ATOMS: atom_id res chain seq x y z
N ARG A 1 41.80 -14.51 -1.88
CA ARG A 1 41.53 -15.97 -1.91
C ARG A 1 40.49 -16.20 -0.84
N ASP A 2 39.24 -16.00 -1.20
CA ASP A 2 38.11 -16.05 -0.28
C ASP A 2 37.79 -17.52 -0.02
N GLY A 3 37.95 -17.95 1.23
CA GLY A 3 37.58 -19.30 1.64
C GLY A 3 36.11 -19.55 1.29
N ASN A 4 35.82 -20.71 0.69
CA ASN A 4 34.47 -21.08 0.27
C ASN A 4 33.51 -20.92 1.45
N ARG A 5 32.60 -19.95 1.36
CA ARG A 5 31.57 -19.58 2.35
C ARG A 5 30.82 -20.78 2.94
N PHE A 6 30.73 -21.86 2.18
CA PHE A 6 30.13 -23.14 2.60
C PHE A 6 30.86 -23.82 3.77
N GLU A 7 32.18 -23.81 3.80
CA GLU A 7 32.95 -24.47 4.86
C GLU A 7 32.87 -23.70 6.19
N GLU A 8 32.75 -22.38 6.13
CA GLU A 8 32.52 -21.56 7.32
C GLU A 8 31.14 -21.82 7.94
N ILE A 9 30.10 -21.93 7.11
CA ILE A 9 28.73 -22.22 7.56
C ILE A 9 28.68 -23.61 8.23
N LYS A 10 29.31 -24.63 7.64
CA LYS A 10 29.41 -25.97 8.25
C LYS A 10 30.07 -25.93 9.61
N ARG A 11 31.23 -25.28 9.70
CA ARG A 11 31.99 -25.16 10.94
C ARG A 11 31.18 -24.49 12.04
N VAL A 12 30.48 -23.40 11.74
CA VAL A 12 29.70 -22.63 12.73
C VAL A 12 28.40 -23.35 13.10
N SER A 13 27.82 -24.12 12.18
CA SER A 13 26.62 -24.93 12.43
C SER A 13 26.93 -26.31 13.05
N GLY A 14 28.21 -26.67 13.22
CA GLY A 14 28.61 -27.99 13.71
C GLY A 14 28.30 -29.14 12.75
N LEU A 15 28.15 -28.85 11.45
CA LEU A 15 27.79 -29.84 10.43
C LEU A 15 29.03 -30.52 9.86
N SER A 16 28.97 -31.84 9.72
CA SER A 16 30.01 -32.67 9.10
C SER A 16 29.73 -33.03 7.64
N SER A 17 28.52 -32.78 7.14
CA SER A 17 28.08 -33.03 5.76
C SER A 17 27.34 -31.81 5.19
N ASN A 18 27.11 -31.82 3.88
CA ASN A 18 26.19 -30.91 3.17
C ASN A 18 24.73 -31.37 3.25
N ASP A 19 24.47 -32.58 3.73
CA ASP A 19 23.12 -33.10 3.92
C ASP A 19 22.54 -32.60 5.24
N ILE A 20 21.32 -32.05 5.19
CA ILE A 20 20.62 -31.53 6.37
C ILE A 20 19.56 -32.54 6.79
N CYS A 21 19.64 -33.02 8.02
CA CYS A 21 18.67 -33.92 8.62
C CYS A 21 17.64 -33.15 9.46
N ALA A 22 16.45 -33.73 9.64
CA ALA A 22 15.47 -33.17 10.56
C ALA A 22 16.04 -33.18 11.99
N GLY A 23 16.20 -31.99 12.58
CA GLY A 23 16.82 -31.80 13.89
C GLY A 23 18.15 -31.01 13.85
N ASP A 24 18.75 -30.87 12.67
CA ASP A 24 19.97 -30.08 12.51
C ASP A 24 19.67 -28.58 12.62
N LYS A 25 20.47 -27.88 13.41
CA LYS A 25 20.34 -26.43 13.64
C LYS A 25 21.35 -25.67 12.80
N LEU A 26 20.88 -24.97 11.79
CA LEU A 26 21.72 -24.09 10.97
C LEU A 26 22.02 -22.80 11.73
N ILE A 27 23.31 -22.49 11.91
CA ILE A 27 23.79 -21.24 12.48
C ILE A 27 24.52 -20.48 11.37
N MET A 28 23.90 -19.41 10.89
CA MET A 28 24.53 -18.52 9.93
C MET A 28 25.51 -17.59 10.67
N PRO A 29 26.80 -17.54 10.25
CA PRO A 29 27.73 -16.58 10.82
C PRO A 29 27.23 -15.15 10.57
N SER A 30 27.01 -14.41 11.66
CA SER A 30 26.56 -13.02 11.60
C SER A 30 27.68 -12.17 11.00
N ARG A 31 27.41 -11.57 9.84
CA ARG A 31 28.30 -10.59 9.23
C ARG A 31 28.18 -9.32 10.08
N ASN A 32 29.28 -8.86 10.68
CA ASN A 32 29.36 -7.52 11.26
C ASN A 32 29.16 -6.50 10.12
N GLY A 33 27.90 -6.16 9.89
CA GLY A 33 27.43 -5.39 8.74
C GLY A 33 25.93 -5.65 8.59
N SER A 34 25.14 -4.77 9.21
CA SER A 34 23.68 -4.72 9.16
C SER A 34 23.17 -5.04 7.76
N GLY A 35 22.59 -6.22 7.61
CA GLY A 35 22.17 -6.75 6.32
C GLY A 35 21.56 -8.13 6.49
N ALA A 36 20.52 -8.22 7.33
CA ALA A 36 19.64 -9.37 7.34
C ALA A 36 19.00 -9.50 5.95
N THR A 37 19.53 -10.40 5.12
CA THR A 37 18.87 -10.78 3.88
C THR A 37 17.72 -11.72 4.24
N ASN A 38 16.54 -11.14 4.47
CA ASN A 38 15.29 -11.89 4.47
C ASN A 38 15.07 -12.44 3.06
N HIS A 39 14.99 -13.77 2.93
CA HIS A 39 14.28 -14.41 1.84
C HIS A 39 12.84 -14.60 2.30
N GLY A 40 11.99 -13.66 1.95
CA GLY A 40 10.57 -13.60 2.30
C GLY A 40 9.99 -12.40 1.56
N ALA A 41 8.77 -12.54 1.03
CA ALA A 41 7.99 -11.56 0.27
C ALA A 41 8.61 -10.15 0.25
N THR A 42 8.90 -9.60 -0.93
CA THR A 42 9.23 -8.19 -1.08
C THR A 42 8.09 -7.40 -0.42
N ASN A 43 8.29 -6.97 0.83
CA ASN A 43 7.33 -6.19 1.57
C ASN A 43 7.23 -4.86 0.82
N PHE A 44 6.22 -4.76 -0.03
CA PHE A 44 5.80 -3.54 -0.64
C PHE A 44 5.64 -2.49 0.47
N SER A 45 6.54 -1.50 0.47
CA SER A 45 6.55 -0.45 1.47
C SER A 45 6.93 0.85 0.78
N ILE A 46 5.95 1.70 0.57
CA ILE A 46 6.16 3.09 0.18
C ILE A 46 6.44 3.85 1.46
N SER A 47 7.61 4.46 1.60
CA SER A 47 7.91 5.35 2.73
C SER A 47 7.09 6.65 2.66
N GLU A 48 6.80 7.26 3.81
CA GLU A 48 6.12 8.56 3.90
C GLU A 48 6.77 9.64 3.05
N ASP A 49 8.11 9.76 3.10
CA ASP A 49 8.87 10.70 2.25
C ASP A 49 8.61 10.53 0.76
N LYS A 50 8.45 9.28 0.30
CA LYS A 50 8.21 8.96 -1.12
C LYS A 50 6.79 9.31 -1.51
N PHE A 51 5.82 9.06 -0.64
CA PHE A 51 4.44 9.50 -0.79
C PHE A 51 4.34 11.03 -0.85
N VAL A 52 4.92 11.74 0.12
CA VAL A 52 4.94 13.21 0.17
C VAL A 52 5.57 13.79 -1.09
N LYS A 53 6.76 13.30 -1.48
CA LYS A 53 7.43 13.74 -2.71
C LYS A 53 6.60 13.48 -3.96
N ALA A 54 5.90 12.35 -4.06
CA ALA A 54 5.06 12.04 -5.20
C ALA A 54 3.89 13.04 -5.32
N VAL A 55 3.26 13.39 -4.19
CA VAL A 55 2.18 14.39 -4.18
C VAL A 55 2.71 15.78 -4.53
N THR A 56 3.78 16.24 -3.88
CA THR A 56 4.30 17.60 -4.10
C THR A 56 4.93 17.78 -5.47
N SER A 57 5.52 16.73 -6.05
CA SER A 57 6.08 16.79 -7.42
C SER A 57 4.99 16.94 -8.49
N ASN A 58 3.74 16.60 -8.18
CA ASN A 58 2.58 16.86 -9.04
C ASN A 58 2.00 18.28 -8.85
N GLY A 59 2.66 19.15 -8.09
CA GLY A 59 2.24 20.55 -7.88
C GLY A 59 1.18 20.73 -6.80
N TYR A 60 0.84 19.67 -6.06
CA TYR A 60 -0.10 19.73 -4.95
C TYR A 60 0.58 20.09 -3.63
N ARG A 61 -0.23 20.49 -2.65
CA ARG A 61 0.24 20.76 -1.29
C ARG A 61 0.66 19.47 -0.60
N GLU A 62 1.49 19.60 0.43
CA GLU A 62 1.92 18.49 1.25
C GLU A 62 0.72 17.77 1.90
N PRO A 63 0.59 16.43 1.73
CA PRO A 63 -0.58 15.66 2.18
C PRO A 63 -0.49 15.28 3.68
N SER A 64 -0.43 16.28 4.56
CA SER A 64 -0.26 16.09 6.01
C SER A 64 -1.29 15.12 6.60
N GLY A 65 -0.82 14.07 7.28
CA GLY A 65 -1.65 13.08 7.97
C GLY A 65 -2.44 12.13 7.05
N LYS A 66 -2.12 12.08 5.75
CA LYS A 66 -2.82 11.21 4.79
C LYS A 66 -2.07 9.91 4.47
N TYR A 67 -0.79 9.82 4.84
CA TYR A 67 0.08 8.68 4.51
C TYR A 67 -0.46 7.34 5.05
N ASP A 68 -0.82 7.27 6.33
CA ASP A 68 -1.30 6.02 6.93
C ASP A 68 -2.57 5.49 6.24
N ASN A 69 -3.47 6.39 5.85
CA ASN A 69 -4.70 6.01 5.15
C ASN A 69 -4.40 5.54 3.72
N PHE A 70 -3.44 6.16 3.03
CA PHE A 70 -2.98 5.68 1.74
C PHE A 70 -2.41 4.26 1.84
N ILE A 71 -1.53 3.98 2.80
CA ILE A 71 -0.96 2.63 3.00
C ILE A 71 -2.05 1.61 3.38
N LYS A 72 -2.98 1.97 4.28
CA LYS A 72 -4.13 1.12 4.61
C LYS A 72 -4.96 0.79 3.38
N SER A 73 -5.22 1.77 2.52
CA SER A 73 -6.00 1.56 1.29
C SER A 73 -5.28 0.68 0.27
N CYS A 74 -3.96 0.81 0.12
CA CYS A 74 -3.15 -0.08 -0.72
C CYS A 74 -3.23 -1.53 -0.22
N ASN A 75 -3.09 -1.73 1.09
CA ASN A 75 -3.18 -3.05 1.70
C ASN A 75 -4.58 -3.65 1.52
N PHE A 76 -5.63 -2.84 1.70
CA PHE A 76 -7.02 -3.26 1.50
C PHE A 76 -7.28 -3.71 0.06
N ALA A 77 -6.72 -2.98 -0.91
CA ALA A 77 -6.88 -3.27 -2.34
C ALA A 77 -5.90 -4.34 -2.87
N ASN A 78 -5.10 -4.97 -2.00
CA ASN A 78 -4.00 -5.88 -2.38
C ASN A 78 -3.03 -5.29 -3.41
N ILE A 79 -2.80 -3.97 -3.36
CA ILE A 79 -1.78 -3.30 -4.16
C ILE A 79 -0.42 -3.71 -3.61
N ALA A 80 0.35 -4.43 -4.42
CA ALA A 80 1.58 -5.10 -3.98
C ALA A 80 2.84 -4.58 -4.68
N THR A 81 2.71 -3.64 -5.61
CA THR A 81 3.84 -3.08 -6.35
C THR A 81 3.86 -1.55 -6.33
N GLU A 82 5.06 -0.98 -6.42
CA GLU A 82 5.23 0.48 -6.52
C GLU A 82 4.51 1.06 -7.73
N SER A 83 4.49 0.33 -8.86
CA SER A 83 3.80 0.75 -10.07
C SER A 83 2.28 0.81 -9.88
N GLU A 84 1.67 -0.21 -9.27
CA GLU A 84 0.23 -0.21 -8.96
C GLU A 84 -0.13 0.93 -7.99
N ALA A 85 0.69 1.13 -6.98
CA ALA A 85 0.46 2.20 -6.01
C ALA A 85 0.66 3.59 -6.61
N ALA A 86 1.59 3.75 -7.57
CA ALA A 86 1.76 4.99 -8.32
C ALA A 86 0.55 5.25 -9.23
N MET A 87 0.04 4.24 -9.93
CA MET A 87 -1.19 4.36 -10.75
C MET A 87 -2.39 4.71 -9.87
N TYR A 88 -2.54 4.03 -8.74
CA TYR A 88 -3.61 4.30 -7.79
C TYR A 88 -3.53 5.72 -7.23
N LEU A 89 -2.35 6.13 -6.75
CA LEU A 89 -2.12 7.48 -6.24
C LEU A 89 -2.39 8.53 -7.31
N ALA A 90 -1.97 8.32 -8.56
CA ALA A 90 -2.24 9.25 -9.66
C ALA A 90 -3.74 9.49 -9.86
N THR A 91 -4.56 8.42 -9.82
CA THR A 91 -6.02 8.54 -9.90
C THR A 91 -6.56 9.33 -8.72
N LEU A 92 -6.15 9.01 -7.49
CA LEU A 92 -6.59 9.76 -6.31
C LEU A 92 -6.24 11.24 -6.42
N LEU A 93 -5.03 11.58 -6.86
CA LEU A 93 -4.61 12.98 -7.01
C LEU A 93 -5.44 13.74 -8.03
N HIS A 94 -5.78 13.12 -9.16
CA HIS A 94 -6.60 13.73 -10.21
C HIS A 94 -8.01 14.02 -9.71
N GLU A 95 -8.67 13.03 -9.11
CA GLU A 95 -10.08 13.11 -8.71
C GLU A 95 -10.30 13.99 -7.46
N SER A 96 -9.29 14.12 -6.59
CA SER A 96 -9.43 14.81 -5.30
C SER A 96 -8.64 16.11 -5.15
N ALA A 97 -8.22 16.69 -6.28
CA ALA A 97 -7.38 17.89 -6.31
C ALA A 97 -6.17 17.76 -5.34
N GLY A 98 -5.46 16.63 -5.45
CA GLY A 98 -4.30 16.36 -4.62
C GLY A 98 -4.61 15.94 -3.18
N LEU A 99 -5.65 15.13 -2.96
CA LEU A 99 -6.12 14.67 -1.64
C LEU A 99 -6.66 15.80 -0.75
N SER A 100 -7.06 16.93 -1.35
CA SER A 100 -7.56 18.10 -0.63
C SER A 100 -9.08 18.11 -0.47
N VAL A 101 -9.80 17.40 -1.34
CA VAL A 101 -11.26 17.29 -1.30
C VAL A 101 -11.72 15.85 -1.20
N THR A 102 -12.75 15.60 -0.40
CA THR A 102 -13.37 14.27 -0.21
C THR A 102 -14.86 14.26 -0.55
N GLU A 103 -15.41 15.41 -0.91
CA GLU A 103 -16.79 15.57 -1.33
C GLU A 103 -16.82 16.51 -2.52
N GLU A 104 -17.67 16.19 -3.49
CA GLU A 104 -17.89 17.01 -4.66
C GLU A 104 -18.39 18.40 -4.23
N MET A 105 -17.72 19.45 -4.70
CA MET A 105 -18.16 20.83 -4.46
C MET A 105 -19.54 21.02 -5.10
N TYR A 106 -20.49 21.58 -4.35
CA TYR A 106 -21.88 21.75 -4.77
C TYR A 106 -22.00 22.22 -6.24
N ASN A 107 -22.58 21.36 -7.07
CA ASN A 107 -22.86 21.64 -8.48
C ASN A 107 -24.31 21.25 -8.79
N PRO A 108 -25.17 22.18 -9.24
CA PRO A 108 -26.55 21.89 -9.60
C PRO A 108 -26.69 20.78 -10.66
N ALA A 109 -25.72 20.66 -11.57
CA ALA A 109 -25.72 19.62 -12.59
C ALA A 109 -25.57 18.22 -11.97
N SER A 110 -24.67 18.06 -11.00
CA SER A 110 -24.40 16.79 -10.34
C SER A 110 -25.55 16.33 -9.44
N ILE A 111 -26.21 17.27 -8.75
CA ILE A 111 -27.42 16.97 -7.97
C ILE A 111 -28.56 16.52 -8.89
N ASN A 112 -28.74 17.19 -10.03
CA ASN A 112 -29.76 16.77 -10.99
C ASN A 112 -29.46 15.40 -11.62
N ALA A 113 -28.18 15.07 -11.81
CA ALA A 113 -27.76 13.80 -12.40
C ALA A 113 -27.79 12.62 -11.40
N TYR A 114 -27.38 12.85 -10.15
CA TYR A 114 -27.11 11.77 -9.19
C TYR A 114 -27.88 11.87 -7.88
N GLY A 115 -28.62 12.96 -7.64
CA GLY A 115 -29.36 13.19 -6.41
C GLY A 115 -28.44 13.17 -5.18
N LYS A 116 -28.65 12.20 -4.29
CA LYS A 116 -27.83 12.00 -3.08
C LYS A 116 -26.52 11.21 -3.31
N TYR A 117 -26.29 10.72 -4.52
CA TYR A 117 -25.14 9.88 -4.92
C TYR A 117 -24.08 10.69 -5.68
N ILE A 118 -23.81 11.91 -5.22
CA ILE A 118 -22.74 12.79 -5.71
C ILE A 118 -21.36 12.21 -5.37
N GLY A 119 -20.30 12.77 -5.96
CA GLY A 119 -18.93 12.30 -5.77
C GLY A 119 -18.46 12.37 -4.32
N ARG A 120 -18.01 11.23 -3.77
CA ARG A 120 -17.37 11.16 -2.45
C ARG A 120 -16.08 10.36 -2.42
N GLY A 121 -15.28 10.63 -1.39
CA GLY A 121 -13.95 10.08 -1.18
C GLY A 121 -12.93 10.59 -2.20
N TYR A 122 -11.69 10.11 -2.09
CA TYR A 122 -10.62 10.55 -2.99
C TYR A 122 -10.74 10.03 -4.42
N ILE A 123 -11.60 9.03 -4.65
CA ILE A 123 -11.89 8.49 -5.98
C ILE A 123 -13.14 9.09 -6.61
N GLN A 124 -13.84 9.98 -5.88
CA GLN A 124 -15.09 10.62 -6.31
C GLN A 124 -16.16 9.60 -6.77
N LEU A 125 -16.41 8.57 -5.94
CA LEU A 125 -17.43 7.56 -6.20
C LEU A 125 -18.79 8.25 -6.38
N SER A 126 -19.39 8.08 -7.55
CA SER A 126 -20.62 8.76 -7.97
C SER A 126 -21.61 7.77 -8.57
N SER A 127 -22.89 8.14 -8.59
CA SER A 127 -24.05 7.37 -9.09
C SER A 127 -24.53 6.22 -8.20
N GLU A 128 -25.86 6.06 -8.15
CA GLU A 128 -26.51 5.01 -7.35
C GLU A 128 -26.00 3.60 -7.66
N ALA A 129 -25.73 3.30 -8.94
CA ALA A 129 -25.26 1.99 -9.37
C ALA A 129 -23.89 1.64 -8.78
N ASN A 130 -22.94 2.58 -8.82
CA ASN A 130 -21.60 2.37 -8.27
C ASN A 130 -21.63 2.28 -6.74
N TYR A 131 -22.43 3.11 -6.08
CA TYR A 131 -22.65 3.02 -4.64
C TYR A 131 -23.23 1.65 -4.25
N LYS A 132 -24.23 1.14 -4.98
CA LYS A 132 -24.79 -0.19 -4.75
C LYS A 132 -23.79 -1.31 -5.01
N ALA A 133 -22.96 -1.20 -6.04
CA ALA A 133 -21.94 -2.18 -6.36
C ALA A 133 -20.85 -2.23 -5.27
N ALA A 134 -20.29 -1.08 -4.90
CA ALA A 134 -19.34 -0.97 -3.79
C ALA A 134 -19.96 -1.50 -2.48
N TRP A 135 -21.23 -1.18 -2.23
CA TRP A 135 -21.96 -1.62 -1.05
C TRP A 135 -22.14 -3.15 -0.96
N ASN A 136 -22.52 -3.81 -2.05
CA ASN A 136 -22.79 -5.25 -2.05
C ASN A 136 -21.55 -6.08 -1.68
N GLU A 137 -20.37 -5.57 -2.01
CA GLU A 137 -19.08 -6.25 -1.79
C GLU A 137 -18.41 -5.82 -0.46
N LEU A 138 -18.80 -4.69 0.14
CA LEU A 138 -18.08 -4.05 1.27
C LEU A 138 -18.89 -3.94 2.60
N ARG A 139 -20.06 -4.57 2.77
CA ARG A 139 -20.94 -4.47 3.97
C ARG A 139 -20.15 -4.53 5.30
N GLU A 140 -20.22 -3.56 6.22
CA GLU A 140 -21.40 -3.16 7.02
C GLU A 140 -21.61 -1.64 7.26
N TYR A 141 -20.68 -0.73 6.95
CA TYR A 141 -20.72 0.64 7.51
C TYR A 141 -21.53 1.68 6.71
N TYR A 142 -21.57 1.60 5.38
CA TYR A 142 -22.04 2.71 4.51
C TYR A 142 -23.57 2.80 4.28
N ILE A 143 -24.39 1.88 4.83
CA ILE A 143 -25.84 1.82 4.50
C ILE A 143 -26.63 2.98 5.06
N GLN A 144 -26.29 3.46 6.25
CA GLN A 144 -27.10 4.42 6.99
C GLN A 144 -26.56 5.86 6.89
N HIS A 145 -25.31 6.01 6.42
CA HIS A 145 -24.60 7.27 6.37
C HIS A 145 -23.80 7.42 5.06
N PRO A 146 -24.44 7.63 3.90
CA PRO A 146 -23.71 7.93 2.67
C PRO A 146 -22.84 9.19 2.77
N GLU A 147 -23.07 10.05 3.77
CA GLU A 147 -22.31 11.23 4.14
C GLU A 147 -21.01 11.00 4.92
N GLU A 148 -20.77 9.78 5.45
CA GLU A 148 -19.51 9.40 6.11
C GLU A 148 -18.50 8.81 5.10
#